data_AF-A0A1X2A768-F1
#
_entry.id   AF-A0A1X2A768-F1
#
_cell.length_a   1.000
_cell.length_b   1.000
_cell.length_c   1.000
_cell.angle_alpha   90.00
_cell.angle_beta   90.00
_cell.angle_gamma   90.00
#
_symmetry.space_group_name_H-M   'P 1'
#
loop_
_entity.id
_entity.type
_entity.pdbx_description
1 polymer ?
#
loop_
_entity_poly.entity_id
_entity_poly.type
_entity_poly.pdbx_seq_one_letter_code
_entity_poly.pdbx_strand_id
1 'polypeptide(L)'
;MIRSDVRDPVAERAVSVEKLRVQEAALFDRFKAAAQRGDDELAVTLSKELRLLVDTGAKIDGHYAPQRTQVDVHVHQTPAAILAEAERRLLAVASERQHQLSANIIDAEVIE
;
A
#
# COMPACT_ATOMS: atom_id res chain seq x y z
N MET A 1 11.28 -23.79 -4.74
CA MET A 1 11.59 -23.78 -3.29
C MET A 1 11.61 -22.33 -2.82
N ILE A 2 10.44 -21.76 -2.50
CA ILE A 2 10.32 -20.39 -2.01
C ILE A 2 10.51 -20.47 -0.50
N ARG A 3 11.67 -20.03 0.01
CA ARG A 3 11.84 -19.81 1.44
C ARG A 3 10.98 -18.61 1.81
N SER A 4 9.79 -18.84 2.35
CA SER A 4 9.06 -17.79 3.07
C SER A 4 9.85 -17.52 4.34
N ASP A 5 10.57 -16.41 4.37
CA ASP A 5 11.07 -15.81 5.61
C ASP A 5 9.84 -15.43 6.45
N VAL A 6 9.31 -16.40 7.21
CA VAL A 6 8.26 -16.15 8.19
C VAL A 6 8.97 -15.48 9.36
N ARG A 7 9.06 -14.15 9.32
CA ARG A 7 9.56 -13.38 10.44
C ARG A 7 8.58 -13.53 11.60
N ASP A 8 9.10 -13.90 12.76
CA ASP A 8 8.29 -14.01 13.97
C ASP A 8 7.82 -12.60 14.39
N PRO A 9 6.50 -12.31 14.29
CA PRO A 9 5.97 -10.98 14.59
C PRO A 9 6.20 -10.57 16.05
N VAL A 10 6.34 -11.54 16.97
CA VAL A 10 6.65 -11.27 18.37
C VAL A 10 8.09 -10.80 18.51
N ALA A 11 9.03 -11.49 17.84
CA ALA A 11 10.44 -11.09 17.82
C ALA A 11 10.63 -9.72 17.16
N GLU A 12 9.93 -9.44 16.06
CA GLU A 12 10.00 -8.12 15.41
C GLU A 12 9.46 -7.00 16.29
N ARG A 13 8.36 -7.25 17.02
CA ARG A 13 7.81 -6.30 17.98
C ARG A 13 8.79 -6.03 19.12
N ALA A 14 9.39 -7.07 19.70
CA ALA A 14 10.36 -6.94 20.77
C ALA A 14 11.59 -6.11 20.33
N VAL A 15 12.12 -6.37 19.14
CA VAL A 15 13.23 -5.59 18.57
C VAL A 15 12.84 -4.13 18.34
N SER A 16 11.61 -3.88 17.88
CA SER A 16 11.12 -2.52 17.63
C SER A 16 10.94 -1.73 18.92
N VAL A 17 10.41 -2.35 19.96
CA VAL A 17 10.29 -1.75 21.31
C VAL A 17 11.67 -1.38 21.85
N GLU A 18 12.65 -2.28 21.77
CA GLU A 18 13.99 -2.00 22.31
C GLU A 18 14.68 -0.85 21.54
N LYS A 19 14.54 -0.79 20.22
CA LYS A 19 15.05 0.32 19.42
C LYS A 19 14.45 1.66 19.83
N LEU A 20 13.14 1.70 20.05
CA LEU A 20 12.45 2.92 20.52
C LEU A 20 12.93 3.34 21.89
N ARG A 21 13.09 2.39 22.82
CA ARG A 21 13.59 2.65 24.18
C ARG A 21 14.99 3.27 24.18
N VAL A 22 15.88 2.76 23.33
CA VAL A 22 17.24 3.30 23.16
C VAL A 22 17.20 4.72 22.59
N GLN A 23 16.36 4.96 21.58
CA GLN A 23 16.20 6.28 20.99
C GLN A 23 15.62 7.30 21.97
N GLU A 24 14.59 6.92 22.73
CA GLU A 24 13.96 7.77 23.74
C GLU A 24 14.97 8.20 24.80
N ALA A 25 15.75 7.27 25.35
CA ALA A 25 16.79 7.58 26.34
C ALA A 25 17.81 8.60 25.79
N ALA A 26 18.29 8.38 24.56
CA ALA A 26 19.25 9.29 23.92
C ALA A 26 18.67 10.69 23.66
N LEU A 27 17.40 10.79 23.23
CA LEU A 27 16.74 12.07 23.03
C LEU A 27 16.48 12.79 24.36
N PHE A 28 16.15 12.05 25.42
CA PHE A 28 15.89 12.63 26.74
C PHE A 28 17.14 13.28 27.32
N ASP A 29 18.31 12.65 27.15
CA ASP A 29 19.59 13.23 27.56
C ASP A 29 19.94 14.49 26.78
N ARG A 30 19.68 14.51 25.46
CA ARG A 30 19.87 15.70 24.63
C ARG A 30 18.91 16.83 25.01
N PHE A 31 17.66 16.49 25.34
CA PHE A 31 16.66 17.45 25.79
C PHE A 31 17.09 18.11 27.10
N LYS A 32 17.53 17.31 28.09
CA LYS A 32 18.08 17.84 29.35
C LYS A 32 19.23 18.79 29.09
N ALA A 33 20.16 18.40 28.22
CA ALA A 33 21.31 19.24 27.90
C ALA A 33 20.90 20.55 27.19
N ALA A 34 19.92 20.53 26.29
CA ALA A 34 19.37 21.73 25.66
C ALA A 34 18.71 22.66 26.68
N ALA A 35 17.86 22.11 27.56
CA ALA A 35 17.18 22.84 28.63
C ALA A 35 18.18 23.49 29.61
N GLN A 36 19.24 22.77 29.99
CA GLN A 36 20.30 23.32 30.86
C GLN A 36 21.08 24.46 30.21
N ARG A 37 21.22 24.45 28.87
CA ARG A 37 21.91 25.48 28.10
C ARG A 37 21.02 26.68 27.74
N GLY A 38 19.72 26.63 28.05
CA GLY A 38 18.75 27.65 27.65
C GLY A 38 18.49 27.69 26.14
N ASP A 39 18.76 26.59 25.44
CA ASP A 39 18.46 26.45 24.01
C ASP A 39 17.01 26.00 23.84
N ASP A 40 16.10 26.97 23.98
CA ASP A 40 14.65 26.72 24.02
C ASP A 40 14.12 26.18 22.69
N GLU A 41 14.67 26.60 21.56
CA GLU A 41 14.27 26.13 20.23
C GLU A 41 14.60 24.64 20.05
N LEU A 42 15.82 24.25 20.42
CA LEU A 42 16.22 22.85 20.41
C LEU A 42 15.42 22.03 21.43
N ALA A 43 15.19 22.58 22.63
CA ALA A 43 14.39 21.91 23.66
C ALA A 43 12.95 21.65 23.20
N VAL A 44 12.30 22.61 22.55
CA VAL A 44 10.96 22.45 21.97
C VAL A 44 10.96 21.41 20.85
N THR A 45 11.98 21.43 19.99
CA THR A 45 12.12 20.45 18.90
C THR A 45 12.25 19.04 19.45
N LEU A 46 13.17 18.82 20.40
CA LEU A 46 13.37 17.52 21.05
C LEU A 46 12.15 17.07 21.84
N SER A 47 11.41 17.99 22.46
CA SER A 47 10.16 17.67 23.17
C SER A 47 9.07 17.12 22.24
N LYS A 48 8.95 17.67 21.02
CA LYS A 48 8.01 17.16 20.00
C LYS A 48 8.39 15.75 19.56
N GLU A 49 9.67 15.51 19.30
CA GLU A 49 10.18 14.19 18.92
C GLU A 49 10.02 13.15 20.04
N LEU A 50 10.29 13.53 21.30
CA LEU A 50 10.00 12.67 22.45
C LEU A 50 8.52 12.30 22.54
N ARG A 51 7.61 13.25 22.31
CA ARG A 51 6.17 12.97 22.28
C ARG A 51 5.80 11.98 21.18
N LEU A 52 6.42 12.08 20.00
CA LEU A 52 6.20 11.14 18.89
C LEU A 52 6.69 9.72 19.25
N LEU A 53 7.86 9.60 19.89
CA LEU A 53 8.39 8.31 20.34
C LEU A 53 7.49 7.66 21.39
N VAL A 54 7.02 8.43 22.39
CA VAL A 54 6.07 7.96 23.41
C VAL A 54 4.76 7.51 22.78
N ASP A 55 4.22 8.28 21.83
CA ASP A 55 3.01 7.93 21.09
C ASP A 55 3.18 6.62 20.29
N THR A 56 4.34 6.44 19.68
CA THR A 56 4.68 5.23 18.92
C THR A 56 4.82 4.02 19.84
N GLY A 57 5.47 4.17 20.99
CA GLY A 57 5.55 3.15 22.03
C GLY A 57 4.16 2.73 22.52
N ALA A 58 3.30 3.71 22.82
CA ALA A 58 1.92 3.45 23.25
C ALA A 58 1.09 2.69 22.20
N LYS A 59 1.31 2.93 20.90
CA LYS A 59 0.68 2.16 19.81
C LYS A 59 1.18 0.73 19.78
N ILE A 60 2.49 0.53 19.93
CA ILE A 60 3.07 -0.81 19.93
C ILE A 60 2.60 -1.59 21.15
N ASP A 61 2.52 -0.98 22.32
CA ASP A 61 2.08 -1.63 23.56
C ASP A 61 0.56 -1.90 23.61
N GLY A 62 -0.21 -1.33 22.68
CA GLY A 62 -1.65 -1.54 22.57
C GLY A 62 -2.48 -0.62 23.46
N HIS A 63 -1.90 0.47 23.97
CA HIS A 63 -2.64 1.51 24.68
C HIS A 63 -3.61 2.27 23.75
N TYR A 64 -3.32 2.31 22.45
CA TYR A 64 -4.25 2.76 21.44
C TYR A 64 -5.15 1.60 21.01
N ALA A 65 -6.44 1.69 21.33
CA ALA A 65 -7.43 0.79 20.76
C ALA A 65 -7.47 1.00 19.24
N PRO A 66 -7.15 -0.02 18.41
CA PRO A 66 -7.25 0.13 16.97
C PRO A 66 -8.71 0.40 16.60
N GLN A 67 -8.96 1.52 15.92
CA GLN A 67 -10.26 1.72 15.28
C GLN A 67 -10.40 0.64 14.19
N ARG A 68 -11.26 -0.34 14.44
CA ARG A 68 -11.61 -1.34 13.43
C ARG A 68 -12.42 -0.67 12.33
N THR A 69 -11.78 -0.38 11.20
CA THR A 69 -12.50 -0.05 9.97
C THR A 69 -12.96 -1.36 9.34
N GLN A 70 -14.21 -1.74 9.59
CA GLN A 70 -14.84 -2.87 8.90
C GLN A 70 -15.32 -2.39 7.53
N VAL A 71 -14.63 -2.81 6.47
CA VAL A 71 -15.04 -2.56 5.10
C VAL A 71 -15.84 -3.76 4.62
N ASP A 72 -17.12 -3.55 4.33
CA ASP A 72 -17.95 -4.58 3.72
C ASP A 72 -17.75 -4.54 2.20
N VAL A 73 -17.10 -5.57 1.66
CA VAL A 73 -16.73 -5.65 0.24
C VAL A 73 -17.71 -6.56 -0.48
N HIS A 74 -18.60 -5.97 -1.28
CA HIS A 74 -19.49 -6.70 -2.16
C HIS A 74 -18.94 -6.71 -3.59
N VAL A 75 -18.52 -7.87 -4.07
CA VAL A 75 -18.12 -8.06 -5.47
C VAL A 75 -19.33 -8.53 -6.27
N HIS A 76 -19.92 -7.61 -7.04
CA HIS A 76 -21.08 -7.93 -7.90
C HIS A 76 -20.68 -8.52 -9.25
N GLN A 77 -19.40 -8.41 -9.64
CA GLN A 77 -18.93 -8.93 -10.92
C GLN A 77 -18.78 -10.45 -10.87
N THR A 78 -19.56 -11.16 -11.68
CA THR A 78 -19.43 -12.61 -11.84
C THR A 78 -18.51 -12.95 -13.02
N PRO A 79 -17.84 -14.12 -13.01
CA PRO A 79 -17.05 -14.58 -14.16
C PRO A 79 -17.87 -14.61 -15.46
N ALA A 80 -19.15 -15.01 -15.36
CA ALA A 80 -20.08 -15.02 -16.50
C ALA A 80 -20.32 -13.61 -17.05
N ALA A 81 -20.49 -12.60 -16.20
CA ALA A 81 -20.65 -11.22 -16.62
C ALA A 81 -19.41 -10.67 -17.34
N ILE A 82 -18.20 -11.05 -16.88
CA ILE A 82 -16.93 -10.70 -17.54
C ILE A 82 -16.86 -11.30 -18.94
N LEU A 83 -17.20 -12.59 -19.08
CA LEU A 83 -17.17 -13.27 -20.38
C LEU A 83 -18.20 -12.69 -21.35
N ALA A 84 -19.42 -12.43 -20.90
CA ALA A 84 -20.47 -11.83 -21.73
C ALA A 84 -20.08 -10.41 -22.20
N GLU A 85 -19.39 -9.64 -21.36
CA GLU A 85 -18.88 -8.33 -21.75
C GLU A 85 -17.73 -8.43 -22.76
N ALA A 86 -16.79 -9.37 -22.54
CA ALA A 86 -15.70 -9.62 -23.48
C ALA A 86 -16.22 -10.05 -24.85
N GLU A 87 -17.22 -10.93 -24.90
CA GLU A 87 -17.89 -11.36 -26.12
C GLU A 87 -18.51 -10.18 -26.89
N ARG A 88 -19.29 -9.32 -26.20
CA ARG A 88 -19.89 -8.13 -26.82
C ARG A 88 -18.83 -7.21 -27.43
N ARG A 89 -17.71 -6.99 -26.73
CA ARG A 89 -16.60 -6.16 -27.23
C ARG A 89 -15.93 -6.79 -28.44
N LEU A 90 -15.71 -8.11 -28.45
CA LEU A 90 -15.13 -8.82 -29.60
C LEU A 90 -16.04 -8.75 -30.83
N LEU A 91 -17.35 -8.93 -30.66
CA LEU A 91 -18.33 -8.83 -31.73
C LEU A 91 -18.38 -7.41 -32.32
N ALA A 92 -18.31 -6.37 -31.48
CA ALA A 92 -18.26 -4.99 -31.94
C ALA A 92 -17.03 -4.75 -32.84
N VAL A 93 -15.84 -5.16 -32.40
CA VAL A 93 -14.60 -5.04 -33.19
C VAL A 93 -14.67 -5.84 -34.50
N ALA A 94 -15.25 -7.05 -34.48
CA ALA A 94 -15.44 -7.85 -35.68
C ALA A 94 -16.39 -7.17 -36.68
N SER A 95 -17.48 -6.56 -36.19
CA SER A 95 -18.43 -5.84 -37.02
C SER A 95 -17.82 -4.59 -37.66
N GLU A 96 -17.00 -3.81 -36.93
CA GLU A 96 -16.28 -2.66 -37.46
C GLU A 96 -15.30 -3.07 -38.58
N ARG A 97 -14.57 -4.17 -38.38
CA ARG A 97 -13.66 -4.73 -39.40
C ARG A 97 -14.40 -5.21 -40.64
N GLN A 98 -15.57 -5.82 -40.49
CA GLN A 98 -16.36 -6.30 -41.62
C GLN A 98 -16.89 -5.13 -42.49
N HIS A 99 -17.29 -4.02 -41.88
CA HIS A 99 -17.68 -2.81 -42.62
C HIS A 99 -16.50 -2.11 -43.33
N GLN A 100 -15.26 -2.38 -42.92
CA GLN A 100 -14.04 -1.84 -43.55
C GLN A 100 -13.52 -2.68 -44.72
N LEU A 101 -14.02 -3.91 -44.92
CA LEU A 101 -13.70 -4.71 -46.09
C LEU A 101 -14.48 -4.16 -47.29
N SER A 102 -13.89 -3.18 -48.00
CA SER A 102 -14.34 -2.84 -49.34
C SER A 102 -14.28 -4.10 -50.20
N ALA A 103 -15.37 -4.41 -50.89
CA ALA A 103 -15.44 -5.52 -51.84
C ALA A 103 -14.47 -5.25 -53.01
N ASN A 104 -13.19 -5.57 -52.81
CA ASN A 104 -12.24 -5.71 -53.90
C ASN A 104 -12.63 -7.00 -54.61
N ILE A 105 -13.49 -6.90 -55.62
CA ILE A 105 -13.75 -7.97 -56.57
C ILE A 105 -12.39 -8.27 -57.22
N ILE A 106 -11.82 -9.42 -56.88
CA ILE A 106 -10.63 -9.94 -57.56
C ILE A 106 -11.16 -10.62 -58.82
N ASP A 107 -11.13 -9.89 -59.93
CA ASP A 107 -11.41 -10.45 -61.25
C ASP A 107 -10.22 -11.36 -61.60
N ALA A 108 -10.42 -12.68 -61.44
CA ALA A 108 -9.44 -13.68 -61.82
C ALA A 108 -9.80 -14.17 -63.23
N GLU A 109 -9.17 -13.58 -64.24
CA GLU A 109 -9.27 -14.04 -65.62
C GLU A 109 -8.55 -15.40 -65.74
N VAL A 110 -9.29 -16.43 -66.18
CA VAL A 110 -8.73 -17.76 -66.49
C VAL A 110 -8.21 -17.73 -67.91
N ILE A 111 -6.89 -17.83 -68.08
CA ILE A 111 -6.26 -17.97 -69.39
C ILE A 111 -6.17 -19.47 -69.70
N GLU A 112 -6.89 -19.91 -70.74
CA GLU A 112 -6.73 -21.25 -71.37
C GLU A 112 -5.53 -21.30 -72.32
#